data_AF-A0A3M3BI32-F1
#
_entry.id   AF-A0A3M3BI32-F1
#
_cell.length_a   1.000
_cell.length_b   1.000
_cell.length_c   1.000
_cell.angle_alpha   90.00
_cell.angle_beta   90.00
_cell.angle_gamma   90.00
#
_symmetry.space_group_name_H-M   'P 1'
#
loop_
_entity.id
_entity.type
_entity.pdbx_description
1 polymer ?
#
loop_
_entity_poly.entity_id
_entity_poly.type
_entity_poly.pdbx_seq_one_letter_code
_entity_poly.pdbx_strand_id
1 'polypeptide(L)'
;DHGAIKELIEHGVAKDYREAAKLAIKAGVDLSMNDVAYGEQLPGLVKDGEVSMKEIDSAVREVLGAKYDMGLFASPYGRIGVAADDPADT
;
A
#
# COMPACT_ATOMS: atom_id res chain seq x y z
N ASP A 1 -3.47 1.78 8.98
CA ASP A 1 -3.14 1.02 10.20
C ASP A 1 -2.96 -0.44 9.82
N HIS A 2 -2.34 -1.24 10.69
CA HIS A 2 -2.07 -2.66 10.46
C HIS A 2 -3.39 -3.45 10.34
N GLY A 3 -3.66 -4.02 9.17
CA GLY A 3 -4.84 -4.86 8.94
C GLY A 3 -6.17 -4.10 8.79
N ALA A 4 -6.16 -2.76 8.79
CA ALA A 4 -7.38 -1.96 8.85
C ALA A 4 -8.36 -2.18 7.67
N ILE A 5 -7.87 -2.55 6.49
CA ILE A 5 -8.74 -2.82 5.35
C ILE A 5 -9.55 -4.10 5.60
N LYS A 6 -8.95 -5.13 6.20
CA LYS A 6 -9.66 -6.35 6.64
C LYS A 6 -10.71 -6.02 7.70
N GLU A 7 -10.37 -5.14 8.63
CA GLU A 7 -11.24 -4.77 9.75
C GLU A 7 -12.52 -4.06 9.29
N LEU A 8 -12.58 -3.49 8.07
CA LEU A 8 -13.84 -3.01 7.49
C LEU A 8 -14.92 -4.11 7.43
N ILE A 9 -14.51 -5.36 7.27
CA ILE A 9 -15.41 -6.52 7.29
C ILE A 9 -15.89 -6.80 8.72
N GLU A 10 -14.97 -6.76 9.68
CA GLU A 10 -15.24 -7.03 11.10
C GLU A 10 -16.15 -5.95 11.71
N HIS A 11 -16.02 -4.72 11.25
CA HIS A 11 -16.90 -3.60 11.58
C HIS A 11 -18.24 -3.61 10.83
N GLY A 12 -18.44 -4.55 9.90
CA GLY A 12 -19.68 -4.66 9.12
C GLY A 12 -19.87 -3.56 8.06
N VAL A 13 -18.80 -2.87 7.67
CA VAL A 13 -18.81 -1.84 6.62
C VAL A 13 -18.68 -2.46 5.22
N ALA A 14 -17.95 -3.57 5.11
CA ALA A 14 -17.77 -4.34 3.88
C ALA A 14 -18.20 -5.79 4.08
N LYS A 15 -18.74 -6.43 3.02
CA LYS A 15 -19.17 -7.84 3.08
C LYS A 15 -18.03 -8.85 2.86
N ASP A 16 -16.98 -8.44 2.15
CA ASP A 16 -15.84 -9.27 1.76
C ASP A 16 -14.60 -8.41 1.45
N TYR A 17 -13.46 -9.06 1.18
CA TYR A 17 -12.22 -8.37 0.85
C TYR A 17 -12.30 -7.53 -0.41
N ARG A 18 -13.11 -7.93 -1.40
CA ARG A 18 -13.25 -7.18 -2.64
C ARG A 18 -13.94 -5.85 -2.39
N GLU A 19 -15.03 -5.86 -1.62
CA GLU A 19 -15.72 -4.64 -1.23
C GLU A 19 -14.86 -3.77 -0.30
N ALA A 20 -14.15 -4.38 0.65
CA ALA A 20 -13.23 -3.65 1.53
C ALA A 20 -12.12 -2.94 0.75
N ALA A 21 -11.46 -3.64 -0.19
CA ALA A 21 -10.43 -3.07 -1.04
C ALA A 21 -10.98 -1.92 -1.90
N LYS A 22 -12.18 -2.10 -2.48
CA LYS A 22 -12.86 -1.07 -3.28
C LYS A 22 -13.17 0.17 -2.44
N LEU A 23 -13.71 0.01 -1.23
CA LEU A 23 -14.04 1.13 -0.36
C LEU A 23 -12.79 1.88 0.07
N ALA A 24 -11.74 1.17 0.48
CA ALA A 24 -10.49 1.76 0.94
C ALA A 24 -9.79 2.58 -0.17
N ILE A 25 -9.65 2.05 -1.38
CA ILE A 25 -8.95 2.78 -2.46
C ILE A 25 -9.74 4.01 -2.92
N LYS A 26 -11.07 3.91 -2.96
CA LYS A 26 -11.94 5.05 -3.30
C LYS A 26 -11.98 6.13 -2.23
N ALA A 27 -11.74 5.74 -0.97
CA ALA A 27 -11.62 6.66 0.15
C ALA A 27 -10.23 7.33 0.22
N GLY A 28 -9.28 6.94 -0.63
CA GLY A 28 -7.93 7.51 -0.66
C GLY A 28 -6.93 6.83 0.29
N VAL A 29 -7.15 5.56 0.64
CA VAL A 29 -6.14 4.77 1.36
C VAL A 29 -5.11 4.27 0.34
N ASP A 30 -3.95 4.92 0.28
CA ASP A 30 -2.94 4.66 -0.76
C ASP A 30 -2.08 3.41 -0.52
N LEU A 31 -1.98 2.94 0.73
CA LEU A 31 -1.13 1.83 1.11
C LEU A 31 -1.87 0.85 2.04
N SER A 32 -1.92 -0.42 1.64
CA SER A 32 -2.32 -1.54 2.49
C SER A 32 -1.14 -1.96 3.37
N MET A 33 -1.40 -2.13 4.66
CA MET A 33 -0.38 -2.52 5.65
C MET A 33 -0.79 -3.82 6.34
N ASN A 34 0.02 -4.86 6.17
CA ASN A 34 -0.16 -6.18 6.78
C ASN A 34 -1.55 -6.82 6.52
N ASP A 35 -2.06 -6.64 5.30
CA ASP A 35 -3.18 -7.41 4.76
C ASP A 35 -2.93 -7.76 3.28
N VAL A 36 -3.80 -8.61 2.71
CA VAL A 36 -3.70 -9.08 1.31
C VAL A 36 -4.72 -8.40 0.38
N ALA A 37 -5.54 -7.48 0.91
CA ALA A 37 -6.75 -7.01 0.25
C ALA A 37 -6.44 -6.33 -1.10
N TYR A 38 -5.46 -5.44 -1.14
CA TYR A 38 -5.11 -4.73 -2.38
C TYR A 38 -4.45 -5.62 -3.42
N GLY A 39 -3.47 -6.43 -3.00
CA GLY A 39 -2.72 -7.30 -3.91
C GLY A 39 -3.62 -8.32 -4.60
N GLU A 40 -4.60 -8.88 -3.87
CA GLU A 40 -5.49 -9.90 -4.41
C GLU A 40 -6.70 -9.32 -5.18
N GLN A 41 -7.26 -8.19 -4.73
CA GLN A 41 -8.57 -7.74 -5.22
C GLN A 41 -8.51 -6.63 -6.28
N LEU A 42 -7.52 -5.73 -6.23
CA LEU A 42 -7.45 -4.60 -7.17
C LEU A 42 -7.35 -5.01 -8.64
N PRO A 43 -6.59 -6.04 -9.05
CA PRO A 43 -6.52 -6.44 -10.46
C PRO A 43 -7.91 -6.81 -11.03
N GLY A 44 -8.72 -7.54 -10.26
CA GLY A 44 -10.08 -7.89 -10.65
C GLY A 44 -11.01 -6.68 -10.67
N LEU A 45 -10.93 -5.83 -9.65
CA LEU A 45 -11.73 -4.59 -9.56
C LEU A 45 -11.48 -3.64 -10.74
N VAL A 46 -10.22 -3.54 -11.19
CA VAL A 46 -9.86 -2.74 -12.37
C VAL A 46 -10.39 -3.37 -13.65
N LYS A 47 -10.20 -4.68 -13.83
CA LYS A 47 -10.70 -5.42 -15.00
C LYS A 47 -12.21 -5.28 -15.17
N ASP A 48 -12.94 -5.29 -14.05
CA ASP A 48 -14.39 -5.20 -14.03
C ASP A 48 -14.90 -3.74 -14.05
N GLY A 49 -14.01 -2.75 -14.08
CA GLY A 49 -14.34 -1.32 -14.15
C GLY A 49 -14.90 -0.73 -12.84
N GLU A 50 -14.82 -1.47 -11.73
CA GLU A 50 -15.27 -1.01 -10.42
C GLU A 50 -14.29 -0.03 -9.76
N VAL A 51 -13.00 -0.16 -10.10
CA VAL A 51 -11.91 0.76 -9.76
C VAL A 51 -11.24 1.20 -11.05
N SER A 52 -10.97 2.49 -11.18
CA SER A 52 -10.32 3.08 -12.33
C SER A 52 -8.79 3.00 -12.21
N MET A 53 -8.10 2.91 -13.34
CA MET A 53 -6.64 3.06 -13.36
C MET A 53 -6.18 4.39 -12.75
N LYS A 54 -6.99 5.45 -12.85
CA LYS A 54 -6.68 6.75 -12.23
C LYS A 54 -6.58 6.66 -10.70
N GLU A 55 -7.43 5.88 -10.04
CA GLU A 55 -7.38 5.68 -8.59
C GLU A 55 -6.09 4.94 -8.20
N ILE A 56 -5.68 3.94 -9.00
CA ILE A 56 -4.40 3.24 -8.81
C ILE A 56 -3.21 4.18 -9.02
N ASP A 57 -3.20 4.93 -10.12
CA ASP A 57 -2.12 5.85 -10.46
C ASP A 57 -1.96 6.95 -9.40
N SER A 58 -3.07 7.41 -8.80
CA SER A 58 -3.04 8.36 -7.68
C SER A 58 -2.34 7.78 -6.46
N ALA A 59 -2.73 6.58 -6.01
CA ALA A 59 -2.11 5.93 -4.85
C ALA A 59 -0.62 5.63 -5.07
N VAL A 60 -0.27 5.15 -6.27
CA VAL A 60 1.13 4.92 -6.66
C VAL A 60 1.93 6.21 -6.65
N ARG A 61 1.37 7.31 -7.18
CA ARG A 61 2.03 8.62 -7.20
C ARG A 61 2.38 9.10 -5.80
N GLU A 62 1.46 8.99 -4.84
CA GLU A 62 1.73 9.43 -3.46
C GLU A 62 2.84 8.61 -2.80
N VAL A 63 2.84 7.27 -2.97
CA VAL A 63 3.90 6.39 -2.45
C VAL A 63 5.26 6.70 -3.09
N LEU A 64 5.31 6.89 -4.41
CA LEU A 64 6.56 7.23 -5.09
C LEU A 64 7.01 8.66 -4.75
N GLY A 65 6.09 9.60 -4.58
CA GLY A 65 6.37 10.96 -4.12
C GLY A 65 7.06 10.96 -2.75
N ALA A 66 6.51 10.22 -1.78
CA ALA A 66 7.14 10.05 -0.47
C ALA A 66 8.56 9.48 -0.58
N LYS A 67 8.79 8.46 -1.42
CA LYS A 67 10.14 7.90 -1.65
C LYS A 67 11.09 8.92 -2.29
N TYR A 68 10.58 9.77 -3.17
CA TYR A 68 11.34 10.84 -3.81
C TYR A 68 11.77 11.91 -2.81
N ASP A 69 10.85 12.40 -1.98
CA ASP A 69 11.14 13.39 -0.94
C ASP A 69 12.12 12.85 0.09
N MET A 70 12.07 11.54 0.36
CA MET A 70 13.05 10.86 1.20
C MET A 70 14.43 10.67 0.53
N GLY A 71 14.59 10.98 -0.76
CA GLY A 71 15.84 10.81 -1.50
C GLY A 71 16.19 9.36 -1.83
N LEU A 72 15.24 8.41 -1.68
CA LEU A 72 15.51 6.98 -1.85
C LEU A 72 15.81 6.59 -3.30
N PHE A 73 15.39 7.40 -4.27
CA PHE A 73 15.78 7.20 -5.67
C PHE A 73 17.22 7.62 -5.95
N ALA A 74 17.74 8.63 -5.23
CA ALA A 74 19.12 9.08 -5.39
C ALA A 74 20.09 8.19 -4.58
N SER A 75 19.70 7.80 -3.38
CA SER A 75 20.47 6.92 -2.52
C SER A 75 19.52 6.02 -1.72
N PRO A 76 19.23 4.79 -2.21
CA PRO A 76 18.33 3.87 -1.51
C PRO A 76 18.89 3.42 -0.15
N TYR A 77 20.22 3.47 -0.01
CA TYR A 77 20.94 3.06 1.19
C TYR A 77 21.47 4.24 2.01
N GLY A 78 21.12 5.48 1.68
CA GLY A 78 21.66 6.67 2.36
C GLY A 78 21.32 6.78 3.85
N ARG A 79 20.43 5.92 4.36
CA ARG A 79 20.04 5.84 5.78
C ARG A 79 20.41 4.53 6.46
N ILE A 80 20.99 3.57 5.74
CA ILE A 80 21.65 2.43 6.39
C ILE A 80 23.10 2.86 6.63
N GLY A 81 23.65 2.55 7.81
CA GLY A 81 25.03 2.90 8.16
C GLY A 81 26.03 2.31 7.15
N VAL A 82 27.31 2.68 7.27
CA VAL A 82 28.33 1.98 6.49
C VAL A 82 28.46 0.56 7.03
N ALA A 83 28.64 -0.44 6.16
CA ALA A 83 28.75 -1.84 6.56
C ALA A 83 29.85 -2.11 7.61
N ALA A 84 30.84 -1.21 7.74
CA ALA A 84 31.87 -1.28 8.78
C ALA A 84 31.31 -1.06 10.21
N ASP A 85 30.15 -0.42 10.33
CA ASP A 85 29.47 -0.13 11.60
C ASP A 85 28.43 -1.20 11.97
N ASP A 86 28.23 -2.21 11.11
CA ASP A 86 27.30 -3.30 11.38
C ASP A 86 27.82 -4.15 12.56
N PRO A 87 26.94 -4.55 13.51
CA PRO A 87 27.34 -5.47 14.56
C PRO A 87 27.81 -6.79 13.95
N ALA A 88 28.91 -7.34 14.47
CA ALA A 88 29.40 -8.65 14.03
C ALA A 88 28.33 -9.71 14.27
N ASP A 89 28.02 -10.51 13.24
CA ASP A 89 27.17 -11.70 13.39
C ASP A 89 27.80 -12.62 14.46
N THR A 90 27.09 -12.78 15.58
CA THR A 90 27.44 -13.73 16.66
C THR A 90 26.96 -15.13 16.37
#